data_AF-A0A2W2GD55-F1
#
_entry.id   AF-A0A2W2GD55-F1
#
_cell.length_a   1.000
_cell.length_b   1.000
_cell.length_c   1.000
_cell.angle_alpha   90.00
_cell.angle_beta   90.00
_cell.angle_gamma   90.00
#
_symmetry.space_group_name_H-M   'P 1'
#
loop_
_entity.id
_entity.type
_entity.pdbx_description
1 polymer ?
#
loop_
_entity_poly.entity_id
_entity_poly.type
_entity_poly.pdbx_seq_one_letter_code
_entity_poly.pdbx_strand_id
1 'polypeptide(L)'
;MLVLAGMALFLNDQAARRERVTDPPAVHQVRGTAVKYHTFTDRAGSGNRTTRVVVFALTLAEFPQNLTFRLERPPPGGVPRGTPVRLELPADAAETVQRAGRYPDAEYTVKALGAEIGGRSVYTAAEAADRAAGASGGFWTAALVFLLPAVGWAAAALWWARRCPGRRG
;
A
#
# COMPACT_ATOMS: atom_id res chain seq x y z
N MET A 1 12.43 -13.54 -26.47
CA MET A 1 11.24 -12.72 -26.77
C MET A 1 10.04 -13.05 -25.91
N LEU A 2 9.62 -14.32 -25.83
CA LEU A 2 8.49 -14.75 -24.98
C LEU A 2 8.63 -14.34 -23.51
N VAL A 3 9.84 -14.40 -22.95
CA VAL A 3 10.14 -13.97 -21.58
C VAL A 3 9.94 -12.47 -21.35
N LEU A 4 10.29 -11.62 -22.33
CA LEU A 4 10.13 -10.16 -22.23
C LEU A 4 8.65 -9.77 -22.36
N ALA A 5 7.92 -10.40 -23.28
CA ALA A 5 6.49 -10.20 -23.44
C ALA A 5 5.71 -10.69 -22.21
N GLY A 6 6.09 -11.85 -21.65
CA GLY A 6 5.52 -12.36 -20.41
C GLY A 6 5.79 -11.45 -19.21
N MET A 7 6.99 -10.89 -19.10
CA MET A 7 7.32 -9.93 -18.05
C MET A 7 6.55 -8.61 -18.21
N ALA A 8 6.39 -8.10 -19.43
CA ALA A 8 5.59 -6.91 -19.71
C ALA A 8 4.11 -7.11 -19.34
N LEU A 9 3.53 -8.27 -19.71
CA LEU A 9 2.15 -8.64 -19.33
C LEU A 9 1.99 -8.76 -17.81
N PHE A 10 2.93 -9.39 -17.13
CA PHE A 10 2.93 -9.53 -15.68
C PHE A 10 2.99 -8.17 -14.98
N LEU A 11 3.90 -7.29 -15.41
CA LEU A 11 4.04 -5.95 -14.84
C LEU A 11 2.81 -5.07 -15.12
N ASN A 12 2.19 -5.22 -16.30
CA ASN A 12 0.95 -4.54 -16.66
C ASN A 12 -0.24 -5.02 -15.82
N ASP A 13 -0.39 -6.32 -15.58
CA ASP A 13 -1.42 -6.88 -14.68
C ASP A 13 -1.21 -6.39 -13.25
N GLN A 14 0.04 -6.34 -12.76
CA GLN A 14 0.35 -5.77 -11.44
C GLN A 14 0.04 -4.27 -11.34
N ALA A 15 0.23 -3.52 -12.44
CA ALA A 15 -0.08 -2.10 -12.49
C ALA A 15 -1.59 -1.85 -12.59
N ALA A 16 -2.33 -2.67 -13.34
CA ALA A 16 -3.78 -2.61 -13.48
C ALA A 16 -4.51 -2.98 -12.18
N ARG A 17 -4.03 -4.01 -11.46
CA ARG A 17 -4.58 -4.39 -10.14
C ARG A 17 -4.31 -3.36 -9.04
N ARG A 18 -3.35 -2.46 -9.25
CA ARG A 18 -3.02 -1.34 -8.34
C ARG A 18 -3.57 -0.03 -8.90
N GLU A 19 -4.85 -0.07 -9.24
CA GLU A 19 -5.62 1.01 -9.85
C GLU A 19 -5.23 2.37 -9.25
N ARG A 20 -4.93 3.33 -10.14
CA ARG A 20 -4.59 4.70 -9.73
C ARG A 20 -5.78 5.27 -8.98
N VAL A 21 -5.64 5.37 -7.67
CA VAL A 21 -6.54 6.15 -6.84
C VAL A 21 -6.22 7.62 -7.13
N THR A 22 -6.88 8.18 -8.15
CA THR A 22 -6.63 9.54 -8.65
C THR A 22 -7.27 10.61 -7.76
N ASP A 23 -8.25 10.22 -6.96
CA ASP A 23 -8.89 11.06 -5.95
C ASP A 23 -8.39 10.70 -4.55
N PRO A 24 -8.17 11.67 -3.64
CA PRO A 24 -7.81 11.36 -2.27
C PRO A 24 -8.86 10.42 -1.67
N PRO A 25 -8.44 9.30 -1.05
CA PRO A 25 -9.38 8.31 -0.54
C PRO A 25 -10.33 8.98 0.46
N ALA A 26 -11.62 8.60 0.42
CA ALA A 26 -12.57 9.05 1.42
C ALA A 26 -12.05 8.64 2.82
N VAL A 27 -11.71 9.63 3.64
CA VAL A 27 -11.15 9.40 4.97
C VAL A 27 -12.15 9.70 6.06
N HIS A 28 -12.22 8.81 7.03
CA HIS A 28 -12.90 9.03 8.29
C HIS A 28 -11.89 9.53 9.32
N GLN A 29 -12.13 10.73 9.88
CA GLN A 29 -11.21 11.32 10.85
C GLN A 29 -11.61 10.95 12.27
N VAL A 30 -10.64 10.44 13.02
CA VAL A 30 -10.78 10.09 14.42
C VAL A 30 -9.85 10.99 15.24
N ARG A 31 -10.37 11.51 16.36
CA ARG A 31 -9.59 12.28 17.33
C ARG A 31 -9.58 11.54 18.65
N GLY A 32 -8.45 11.59 19.34
CA GLY A 32 -8.35 11.01 20.66
C GLY A 32 -7.03 11.31 21.36
N THR A 33 -6.85 10.68 22.50
CA THR A 33 -5.72 10.87 23.39
C THR A 33 -4.90 9.59 23.47
N ALA A 34 -3.60 9.67 23.21
CA ALA A 34 -2.71 8.52 23.24
C ALA A 34 -2.65 7.88 24.64
N VAL A 35 -3.03 6.61 24.75
CA VAL A 35 -2.91 5.82 25.99
C VAL A 35 -1.63 5.00 25.99
N LYS A 36 -1.38 4.32 24.88
CA LYS A 36 -0.27 3.37 24.76
C LYS A 36 0.27 3.40 23.34
N TYR A 37 1.57 3.63 23.21
CA TYR A 37 2.32 3.41 21.98
C TYR A 37 3.19 2.18 22.16
N HIS A 38 3.16 1.27 21.20
CA HIS A 38 3.97 0.07 21.23
C HIS A 38 4.35 -0.37 19.82
N THR A 39 5.41 -1.17 19.75
CA THR A 39 5.87 -1.76 18.50
C THR A 39 5.87 -3.27 18.62
N PHE A 40 5.42 -3.95 17.58
CA PHE A 40 5.48 -5.40 17.50
C PHE A 40 5.87 -5.83 16.09
N THR A 41 6.32 -7.06 15.96
CA THR A 41 6.64 -7.62 14.64
C THR A 41 5.45 -8.41 14.15
N ASP A 42 4.96 -8.09 12.96
CA ASP A 42 3.89 -8.80 12.29
C ASP A 42 4.44 -9.51 11.04
N ARG A 43 3.71 -10.52 10.56
CA ARG A 43 4.00 -11.23 9.32
C ARG A 43 3.13 -10.65 8.22
N ALA A 44 3.74 -9.95 7.27
CA ALA A 44 3.05 -9.49 6.07
C ALA A 44 3.32 -10.42 4.88
N GLY A 45 2.27 -10.76 4.13
CA GLY A 45 2.34 -11.62 2.94
C GLY A 45 1.50 -12.89 3.08
N SER A 46 1.39 -13.65 1.99
CA SER A 46 0.67 -14.93 1.94
C SER A 46 1.57 -16.04 1.40
N GLY A 47 1.35 -17.28 1.87
CA GLY A 47 2.15 -18.44 1.48
C GLY A 47 3.63 -18.33 1.87
N ASN A 48 4.53 -18.80 1.00
CA ASN A 48 5.98 -18.88 1.24
C ASN A 48 6.73 -17.53 1.19
N ARG A 49 6.05 -16.41 0.97
CA ARG A 49 6.65 -15.06 0.98
C ARG A 49 6.11 -14.25 2.17
N THR A 50 6.32 -14.78 3.36
CA THR A 50 6.01 -14.05 4.60
C THR A 50 7.21 -13.24 5.05
N THR A 51 7.09 -11.92 5.03
CA THR A 51 8.12 -11.01 5.51
C THR A 51 7.78 -10.53 6.91
N ARG A 52 8.77 -10.46 7.80
CA ARG A 52 8.60 -9.80 9.10
C ARG A 52 8.61 -8.29 8.92
N VAL A 53 7.55 -7.63 9.38
CA VAL A 53 7.40 -6.17 9.30
C VAL A 53 7.21 -5.62 10.71
N VAL A 54 7.92 -4.55 11.02
CA VAL A 54 7.70 -3.82 12.28
C VAL A 54 6.43 -2.99 12.16
N VAL A 55 5.51 -3.18 13.10
CA VAL A 55 4.24 -2.47 13.21
C VAL A 55 4.34 -1.50 14.36
N PHE A 56 4.00 -0.24 14.09
CA PHE A 56 3.88 0.82 15.08
C PHE A 56 2.39 0.96 15.42
N ALA A 57 2.02 0.77 16.68
CA ALA A 57 0.62 0.71 17.09
C ALA A 57 0.34 1.68 18.23
N LEU A 58 -0.83 2.31 18.16
CA LEU A 58 -1.31 3.31 19.10
C LEU A 58 -2.71 2.94 19.61
N THR A 59 -2.91 2.98 20.92
CA THR A 59 -4.23 2.89 21.56
C THR A 59 -4.68 4.26 22.01
N LEU A 60 -5.94 4.61 21.78
CA LEU A 60 -6.54 5.89 22.15
C LEU A 60 -7.51 5.72 23.33
N ALA A 61 -7.68 6.74 24.16
CA ALA A 61 -8.47 6.68 25.40
C ALA A 61 -9.98 6.59 25.15
N GLU A 62 -10.41 7.16 24.04
CA GLU A 62 -11.80 7.29 23.62
C GLU A 62 -12.30 6.02 22.92
N PHE A 63 -11.43 5.04 22.73
CA PHE A 63 -11.72 3.80 22.00
C PHE A 63 -11.51 2.56 22.88
N PRO A 64 -12.17 1.44 22.55
CA PRO A 64 -11.97 0.17 23.23
C PRO A 64 -10.50 -0.24 23.28
N GLN A 65 -10.05 -0.86 24.37
CA GLN A 65 -8.64 -1.23 24.57
C GLN A 65 -8.15 -2.33 23.62
N ASN A 66 -9.08 -3.14 23.10
CA ASN A 66 -8.84 -4.17 22.09
C ASN A 66 -8.70 -3.60 20.66
N LEU A 67 -8.89 -2.29 20.48
CA LEU A 67 -8.66 -1.60 19.23
C LEU A 67 -7.29 -0.91 19.24
N THR A 68 -6.47 -1.21 18.24
CA THR A 68 -5.19 -0.55 18.01
C THR A 68 -5.16 0.10 16.63
N PHE A 69 -4.56 1.28 16.59
CA PHE A 69 -4.35 2.03 15.35
C PHE A 69 -2.91 1.85 14.90
N ARG A 70 -2.74 1.19 13.77
CA ARG A 70 -1.44 0.99 13.14
C ARG A 70 -1.02 2.26 12.41
N LEU A 71 0.12 2.81 12.81
CA LEU A 71 0.79 3.90 12.13
C LEU A 71 1.72 3.37 11.04
N GLU A 72 1.73 4.03 9.89
CA GLU A 72 2.63 3.67 8.79
C GLU A 72 4.09 4.03 9.11
N ARG A 73 4.30 5.21 9.69
CA ARG A 73 5.62 5.72 10.06
C ARG A 73 5.68 6.02 11.57
N PRO A 74 6.79 5.69 12.24
CA PRO A 74 6.97 6.05 13.64
C PRO A 74 7.19 7.56 13.76
N PRO A 75 6.54 8.24 14.71
CA PRO A 75 6.93 9.59 15.08
C PRO A 75 8.33 9.58 15.75
N PRO A 76 9.15 10.62 15.52
CA PRO A 76 10.46 10.73 16.13
C PRO A 76 10.33 10.78 17.67
N GLY A 77 10.83 9.76 18.35
CA GLY A 77 10.74 9.63 19.82
C GLY A 77 9.49 8.90 20.34
N GLY A 78 8.63 8.36 19.47
CA GLY A 78 7.39 7.68 19.88
C GLY A 78 6.25 8.65 20.23
N VAL A 79 5.19 8.13 20.84
CA VAL A 79 4.02 8.94 21.24
C VAL A 79 3.89 8.91 22.77
N PRO A 80 4.14 10.03 23.47
CA PRO A 80 3.92 10.10 24.91
C PRO A 80 2.45 9.86 25.25
N ARG A 81 2.20 9.22 26.39
CA ARG A 81 0.84 9.08 26.93
C ARG A 81 0.24 10.46 27.23
N GLY A 82 -1.04 10.64 26.93
CA GLY A 82 -1.74 11.92 27.08
C GLY A 82 -1.63 12.84 25.86
N THR A 83 -0.84 12.49 24.86
CA THR A 83 -0.68 13.31 23.65
C THR A 83 -1.99 13.32 22.85
N PRO A 84 -2.51 14.49 22.43
CA PRO A 84 -3.64 14.55 21.51
C PRO A 84 -3.23 14.06 20.13
N VAL A 85 -4.05 13.21 19.54
CA VAL A 85 -3.82 12.57 18.24
C VAL A 85 -5.06 12.70 17.38
N ARG A 86 -4.84 13.00 16.10
CA ARG A 86 -5.86 12.93 15.05
C ARG A 86 -5.37 11.97 13.97
N LEU A 87 -6.18 10.97 13.68
CA LEU A 87 -5.90 9.93 12.69
C LEU A 87 -6.89 10.04 11.55
N GLU A 88 -6.40 9.81 10.34
CA GLU A 88 -7.22 9.66 9.14
C GLU A 88 -7.30 8.17 8.83
N LEU A 89 -8.50 7.60 8.90
CA LEU A 89 -8.76 6.18 8.68
C LEU A 89 -9.46 5.98 7.33
N PRO A 90 -9.32 4.79 6.71
CA PRO A 90 -10.10 4.47 5.52
C PRO A 90 -11.60 4.35 5.85
N ALA A 91 -12.47 4.59 4.88
CA ALA A 91 -13.92 4.63 5.10
C ALA A 91 -14.51 3.33 5.70
N ASP A 92 -13.94 2.18 5.37
CA ASP A 92 -14.31 0.85 5.89
C ASP A 92 -13.90 0.64 7.36
N ALA A 93 -12.97 1.46 7.89
CA ALA A 93 -12.56 1.38 9.27
C ALA A 93 -13.68 1.70 10.26
N ALA A 94 -14.67 2.51 9.87
CA ALA A 94 -15.78 2.88 10.74
C ALA A 94 -16.56 1.64 11.22
N GLU A 95 -16.76 0.64 10.35
CA GLU A 95 -17.39 -0.62 10.75
C GLU A 95 -16.52 -1.44 11.70
N THR A 96 -15.20 -1.42 11.49
CA THR A 96 -14.24 -2.14 12.34
C THR A 96 -14.21 -1.55 13.74
N VAL A 97 -14.23 -0.22 13.85
CA VAL A 97 -14.34 0.51 15.12
C VAL A 97 -15.64 0.13 15.85
N GLN A 98 -16.79 0.10 15.14
CA GLN A 98 -18.06 -0.33 15.73
C GLN A 98 -18.06 -1.79 16.17
N ARG A 99 -17.40 -2.69 15.41
CA ARG A 99 -17.26 -4.11 15.77
C ARG A 99 -16.38 -4.30 17.00
N ALA A 100 -15.31 -3.53 17.15
CA ALA A 100 -14.42 -3.62 18.29
C ALA A 100 -15.14 -3.40 19.63
N GLY A 101 -16.13 -2.50 19.66
CA GLY A 101 -16.98 -2.30 20.84
C GLY A 101 -17.95 -3.46 21.15
N ARG A 102 -18.29 -4.29 20.15
CA ARG A 102 -19.20 -5.45 20.34
C ARG A 102 -18.48 -6.71 20.79
N TYR A 103 -17.21 -6.87 20.44
CA TYR A 103 -16.43 -8.08 20.71
C TYR A 103 -15.14 -7.73 21.46
N PRO A 104 -15.20 -7.56 22.79
CA PRO A 104 -14.04 -7.12 23.59
C PRO A 104 -12.89 -8.14 23.61
N ASP A 105 -13.19 -9.43 23.39
CA ASP A 105 -12.19 -10.51 23.41
C ASP A 105 -11.43 -10.64 22.07
N ALA A 106 -11.81 -9.90 21.03
CA ALA A 106 -11.15 -9.92 19.74
C ALA A 106 -10.22 -8.71 19.58
N GLU A 107 -8.99 -8.96 19.11
CA GLU A 107 -8.02 -7.91 18.80
C GLU A 107 -8.29 -7.32 17.41
N TYR A 108 -8.46 -5.99 17.35
CA TYR A 108 -8.68 -5.25 16.11
C TYR A 108 -7.51 -4.31 15.85
N THR A 109 -6.99 -4.36 14.63
CA THR A 109 -5.94 -3.44 14.16
C THR A 109 -6.45 -2.68 12.94
N VAL A 110 -6.50 -1.34 13.03
CA VAL A 110 -6.91 -0.47 11.93
C VAL A 110 -5.71 0.33 11.44
N LYS A 111 -5.43 0.30 10.14
CA LYS A 111 -4.34 1.09 9.54
C LYS A 111 -4.77 2.55 9.40
N ALA A 112 -3.99 3.47 9.96
CA ALA A 112 -4.12 4.90 9.70
C ALA A 112 -3.48 5.26 8.35
N LEU A 113 -4.20 6.06 7.56
CA LEU A 113 -3.74 6.65 6.30
C LEU A 113 -3.04 8.00 6.52
N GLY A 114 -3.41 8.71 7.58
CA GLY A 114 -2.81 9.97 8.01
C GLY A 114 -2.75 10.04 9.54
N ALA A 115 -1.76 10.76 10.07
CA ALA A 115 -1.59 10.95 11.50
C ALA A 115 -1.05 12.35 11.82
N GLU A 116 -1.72 13.02 12.75
CA GLU A 116 -1.32 14.27 13.38
C GLU A 116 -1.18 14.01 14.88
N ILE A 117 -0.01 14.30 15.45
CA ILE A 117 0.35 13.94 16.82
C ILE A 117 0.87 15.20 17.51
N GLY A 118 0.24 15.59 18.62
CA GLY A 118 0.62 16.80 19.36
C GLY A 118 0.50 18.08 18.52
N GLY A 119 -0.47 18.14 17.61
CA GLY A 119 -0.67 19.27 16.70
C GLY A 119 0.34 19.36 15.55
N ARG A 120 1.17 18.33 15.35
CA ARG A 120 2.11 18.23 14.23
C ARG A 120 1.68 17.13 13.28
N SER A 121 1.52 17.47 12.00
CA SER A 121 1.27 16.47 10.95
C SER A 121 2.52 15.61 10.77
N VAL A 122 2.37 14.29 10.93
CA VAL A 122 3.45 13.31 10.68
C VAL A 122 3.38 12.84 9.24
N TYR A 123 2.17 12.56 8.74
CA TYR A 123 1.86 12.24 7.35
C TYR A 123 0.35 12.37 7.12
N THR A 124 -0.07 12.57 5.87
CA THR A 124 -1.48 12.71 5.51
C THR A 124 -1.93 11.56 4.60
N ALA A 125 -3.24 11.35 4.51
CA ALA A 125 -3.81 10.39 3.57
C ALA A 125 -3.50 10.75 2.10
N ALA A 126 -3.36 12.03 1.78
CA ALA A 126 -2.93 12.50 0.45
C ALA A 126 -1.50 12.03 0.13
N GLU A 127 -0.55 12.18 1.05
CA GLU A 127 0.82 11.67 0.87
C GLU A 127 0.89 10.14 0.77
N ALA A 128 -0.03 9.43 1.43
CA ALA A 128 -0.15 7.99 1.31
C ALA A 128 -0.70 7.58 -0.06
N ALA A 129 -1.70 8.31 -0.57
CA ALA A 129 -2.25 8.12 -1.92
C ALA A 129 -1.20 8.41 -3.00
N ASP A 130 -0.44 9.51 -2.87
CA ASP A 130 0.63 9.88 -3.82
C ASP A 130 1.73 8.81 -3.88
N ARG A 131 2.10 8.22 -2.73
CA ARG A 131 3.08 7.13 -2.70
C ARG A 131 2.52 5.84 -3.32
N ALA A 132 1.26 5.53 -3.10
CA ALA A 132 0.60 4.39 -3.73
C ALA A 132 0.51 4.59 -5.26
N ALA A 133 0.15 5.79 -5.71
CA ALA A 133 0.09 6.18 -7.12
C ALA A 133 1.49 6.14 -7.77
N GLY A 134 2.52 6.67 -7.10
CA GLY A 134 3.91 6.61 -7.57
C GLY A 134 4.44 5.18 -7.72
N ALA A 135 4.13 4.29 -6.77
CA ALA A 135 4.46 2.88 -6.87
C ALA A 135 3.78 2.22 -8.08
N SER A 136 2.49 2.50 -8.33
CA SER A 136 1.77 2.01 -9.51
C SER A 136 2.35 2.53 -10.83
N GLY A 137 2.77 3.80 -10.87
CA GLY A 137 3.39 4.43 -12.04
C GLY A 137 4.74 3.81 -12.41
N GLY A 138 5.56 3.42 -11.43
CA GLY A 138 6.82 2.73 -11.66
C GLY A 138 6.66 1.38 -12.39
N PHE A 139 5.61 0.62 -12.08
CA PHE A 139 5.31 -0.63 -12.77
C PHE A 139 4.87 -0.42 -14.22
N TRP A 140 4.11 0.62 -14.51
CA TRP A 140 3.74 1.00 -15.88
C TRP A 140 4.96 1.35 -16.74
N THR A 141 5.87 2.16 -16.20
CA THR A 141 7.11 2.52 -16.90
C THR A 141 7.98 1.30 -17.15
N ALA A 142 8.13 0.42 -16.16
CA ALA A 142 8.87 -0.83 -16.34
C ALA A 142 8.23 -1.72 -17.42
N ALA A 143 6.90 -1.85 -17.44
CA ALA A 143 6.18 -2.60 -18.47
C ALA A 143 6.46 -2.03 -19.88
N LEU A 144 6.44 -0.71 -20.05
CA LEU A 144 6.76 -0.04 -21.33
C LEU A 144 8.20 -0.28 -21.77
N VAL A 145 9.16 -0.21 -20.85
CA VAL A 145 10.59 -0.47 -21.13
C VAL A 145 10.82 -1.90 -21.62
N PHE A 146 10.07 -2.89 -21.13
CA PHE A 146 10.16 -4.27 -21.62
C PHE A 146 9.38 -4.50 -22.92
N LEU A 147 8.29 -3.75 -23.14
CA LEU A 147 7.46 -3.87 -24.34
C LEU A 147 8.16 -3.33 -25.60
N LEU A 148 8.84 -2.19 -25.50
CA LEU A 148 9.55 -1.55 -26.62
C LEU A 148 10.58 -2.46 -27.34
N PRO A 149 11.53 -3.11 -26.64
CA PRO A 149 12.45 -4.04 -27.28
C PRO A 149 11.73 -5.29 -27.77
N ALA A 150 10.67 -5.77 -27.08
CA ALA A 150 9.90 -6.91 -27.56
C ALA A 150 9.24 -6.63 -28.93
N VAL A 151 8.65 -5.44 -29.10
CA VAL A 151 8.04 -5.00 -30.37
C VAL A 151 9.12 -4.76 -31.43
N GLY A 152 10.23 -4.11 -31.08
CA GLY A 152 11.33 -3.84 -32.01
C GLY A 152 11.93 -5.12 -32.61
N TRP A 153 12.12 -6.15 -31.79
CA TRP A 153 12.60 -7.45 -32.25
C TRP A 153 11.55 -8.26 -33.02
N ALA A 154 10.27 -8.17 -32.64
CA ALA A 154 9.19 -8.78 -33.41
C ALA A 154 9.10 -8.18 -34.83
N ALA A 155 9.23 -6.85 -34.94
CA ALA A 155 9.28 -6.15 -36.22
C ALA A 155 10.53 -6.53 -37.04
N ALA A 156 11.69 -6.65 -36.40
CA ALA A 156 12.92 -7.10 -37.06
C ALA A 156 12.81 -8.55 -37.57
N ALA A 157 12.23 -9.46 -36.78
CA ALA A 157 12.00 -10.85 -37.19
C ALA A 157 11.01 -10.94 -38.35
N LEU A 158 9.93 -10.16 -38.34
CA LEU A 158 8.96 -10.09 -39.43
C LEU A 158 9.59 -9.51 -40.71
N TRP A 159 10.45 -8.49 -40.58
CA TRP A 159 11.17 -7.90 -41.69
C TRP A 159 12.19 -8.88 -42.29
N TRP A 160 12.93 -9.61 -41.44
CA TRP A 160 13.84 -10.67 -41.87
C TRP A 160 13.11 -11.84 -42.53
N ALA A 161 11.97 -12.28 -41.99
CA ALA A 161 11.15 -13.33 -42.60
C ALA A 161 10.59 -12.90 -43.97
N ARG A 162 10.29 -11.62 -44.15
CA ARG A 162 9.87 -11.05 -45.45
C ARG A 162 11.01 -10.90 -46.45
N ARG A 163 12.25 -10.67 -46.00
CA ARG A 163 13.42 -10.51 -46.87
C ARG A 163 14.18 -11.80 -47.16
N CYS A 164 14.04 -12.81 -46.32
CA CYS A 164 14.56 -14.14 -46.55
C CYS A 164 13.37 -15.13 -46.61
N PRO A 165 12.57 -15.13 -47.69
CA PRO A 165 11.77 -16.30 -47.99
C PRO A 165 12.77 -17.40 -48.34
N GLY A 166 13.16 -18.19 -47.35
CA GLY A 166 14.05 -19.32 -47.56
C GLY A 166 13.48 -20.20 -48.66
N ARG A 167 14.31 -20.41 -49.70
CA ARG A 167 14.36 -21.60 -50.56
C ARG A 167 13.60 -22.75 -49.87
N ARG A 168 12.37 -23.01 -50.30
CA ARG A 168 11.77 -24.32 -50.10
C ARG A 168 12.36 -25.20 -51.20
N GLY A 169 13.19 -26.16 -50.77
CA GLY A 169 13.58 -27.29 -51.62
C GLY A 169 12.39 -28.18 -51.92
#